data_AF-A0AA95I7N8-F1
#
_entry.id   AF-A0AA95I7N8-F1
#
_cell.length_a   1.000
_cell.length_b   1.000
_cell.length_c   1.000
_cell.angle_alpha   90.00
_cell.angle_beta   90.00
_cell.angle_gamma   90.00
#
_symmetry.space_group_name_H-M   'P 1'
#
loop_
_entity.id
_entity.type
_entity.pdbx_description
1 polymer ?
#
loop_
_entity_poly.entity_id
_entity_poly.type
_entity_poly.pdbx_seq_one_letter_code
_entity_poly.pdbx_strand_id
1 'polypeptide(L)'
;MPGSGGYFIFEKEGLGAALCIFVGVVIVWATRMMILGSKLHTDFTIVSELRNDGYYTYFKNIKSGHEHEHLIPFQCMQEVLIARKTQYVSSGRSNTPGYYVVCSQIIMKWQDEHGNVDYALFGLGSRSDLTKWVHKFWEHHVPVYHTPQNVSEASAQNYAAGYDELDKTPLSSMDALSDIETRQRRNIPIWQSTDMKHRKAQRHAANDRRIFRPLFAGVLLSLFLIAMLWVPYWPIEEEMFPDRSPSPVVCMLTVLSIVVSRTYWRRGQKWYIPLVDTLFILTAYFAGLLTAGLGLPITSIYIEAVLIDVLTSGFFLIIIFLVFKLIYFRDRLEKRSK
;
A
#
# COMPACT_ATOMS: atom_id res chain seq x y z
N MET A 1 47.22 0.77 3.76
CA MET A 1 46.77 -0.51 3.20
C MET A 1 45.30 -0.71 3.52
N PRO A 2 44.38 -0.42 2.57
CA PRO A 2 42.97 -0.75 2.68
C PRO A 2 42.71 -2.08 1.94
N GLY A 3 42.32 -3.13 2.66
CA GLY A 3 42.13 -4.43 2.00
C GLY A 3 41.60 -5.57 2.85
N SER A 4 41.03 -5.30 4.03
CA SER A 4 40.63 -6.36 4.98
C SER A 4 39.13 -6.37 5.34
N GLY A 5 38.30 -5.53 4.73
CA GLY A 5 36.85 -5.52 4.99
C GLY A 5 36.03 -6.51 4.16
N GLY A 6 36.52 -6.90 2.98
CA GLY A 6 35.77 -7.79 2.06
C GLY A 6 36.10 -9.28 2.20
N TYR A 7 37.27 -9.62 2.76
CA TYR A 7 37.75 -11.01 2.80
C TYR A 7 37.08 -11.86 3.87
N PHE A 8 36.57 -11.26 4.96
CA PHE A 8 35.85 -12.00 6.00
C PHE A 8 34.45 -12.49 5.59
N ILE A 9 33.92 -12.06 4.44
CA ILE A 9 32.60 -12.49 3.95
C ILE A 9 32.69 -13.77 3.10
N PHE A 10 33.88 -14.12 2.59
CA PHE A 10 34.03 -15.20 1.61
C PHE A 10 34.57 -16.52 2.16
N GLU A 11 35.16 -16.54 3.36
CA GLU A 11 35.90 -17.72 3.82
C GLU A 11 35.07 -18.75 4.60
N LYS A 12 33.79 -18.46 4.92
CA LYS A 12 32.85 -19.46 5.46
C LYS A 12 31.51 -19.46 4.70
N GLU A 13 31.56 -20.11 3.56
CA GLU A 13 30.53 -20.94 2.89
C GLU A 13 29.10 -20.37 2.74
N GLY A 14 28.76 -20.00 1.50
CA GLY A 14 27.39 -19.86 0.96
C GLY A 14 26.59 -18.62 1.38
N LEU A 15 26.66 -18.24 2.65
CA LEU A 15 25.79 -17.24 3.25
C LEU A 15 26.14 -15.80 2.78
N GLY A 16 27.43 -15.49 2.64
CA GLY A 16 27.89 -14.21 2.11
C GLY A 16 27.45 -13.96 0.66
N ALA A 17 27.54 -14.99 -0.20
CA ALA A 17 27.11 -14.91 -1.58
C ALA A 17 25.58 -14.69 -1.70
N ALA A 18 24.80 -15.42 -0.89
CA ALA A 18 23.35 -15.24 -0.84
C ALA A 18 22.95 -13.81 -0.41
N LEU A 19 23.67 -13.24 0.56
CA LEU A 19 23.42 -11.89 1.06
C LEU A 19 23.76 -10.82 0.00
N CYS A 20 24.86 -10.99 -0.74
CA CYS A 20 25.21 -10.12 -1.87
C CYS A 20 24.17 -10.17 -3.00
N ILE A 21 23.67 -11.36 -3.35
CA ILE A 21 22.61 -11.51 -4.36
C ILE A 21 21.33 -10.80 -3.90
N PHE A 22 20.94 -10.98 -2.62
CA PHE A 22 19.75 -10.32 -2.07
C PHE A 22 19.86 -8.79 -2.14
N VAL A 23 21.00 -8.22 -1.71
CA VAL A 23 21.25 -6.77 -1.81
C VAL A 23 21.20 -6.30 -3.26
N GLY A 24 21.80 -7.05 -4.19
CA GLY A 24 21.76 -6.74 -5.62
C GLY A 24 20.33 -6.69 -6.18
N VAL A 25 19.48 -7.67 -5.81
CA VAL A 25 18.07 -7.71 -6.22
C VAL A 25 17.29 -6.50 -5.69
N VAL A 26 17.51 -6.11 -4.43
CA VAL A 26 16.83 -4.94 -3.83
C VAL A 26 17.23 -3.64 -4.55
N ILE A 27 18.51 -3.46 -4.88
CA ILE A 27 18.99 -2.27 -5.60
C ILE A 27 18.38 -2.20 -7.00
N VAL A 28 18.43 -3.29 -7.78
CA VAL A 28 17.86 -3.33 -9.15
C VAL A 28 16.36 -3.05 -9.12
N TRP A 29 15.64 -3.60 -8.13
CA TRP A 29 14.21 -3.33 -7.94
C TRP A 29 13.94 -1.85 -7.63
N ALA A 30 14.70 -1.23 -6.73
CA ALA A 30 14.56 0.18 -6.37
C ALA A 30 14.82 1.11 -7.56
N THR A 31 15.89 0.86 -8.33
CA THR A 31 16.21 1.65 -9.54
C THR A 31 15.11 1.55 -10.58
N ARG A 32 14.55 0.35 -10.81
CA ARG A 32 13.45 0.15 -11.74
C ARG A 32 12.19 0.93 -11.33
N MET A 33 11.87 0.97 -10.04
CA MET A 33 10.72 1.73 -9.52
C MET A 33 10.89 3.24 -9.70
N MET A 34 12.11 3.77 -9.50
CA MET A 34 12.40 5.19 -9.78
C MET A 34 12.20 5.55 -11.26
N ILE A 35 12.67 4.71 -12.19
CA ILE A 35 12.53 4.95 -13.64
C ILE A 35 11.06 4.87 -14.09
N LEU A 36 10.28 3.95 -13.53
CA LEU A 36 8.84 3.84 -13.83
C LEU A 36 8.06 5.06 -13.32
N GLY A 37 8.41 5.58 -12.16
CA GLY A 37 7.76 6.75 -11.58
C GLY A 37 7.97 8.04 -12.38
N SER A 38 9.18 8.26 -12.91
CA SER A 38 9.49 9.49 -13.66
C SER A 38 8.84 9.57 -15.04
N LYS A 39 8.63 8.42 -15.71
CA LYS A 39 8.01 8.36 -17.05
C LYS A 39 6.53 8.79 -17.07
N LEU A 40 5.82 8.65 -15.96
CA LEU A 40 4.37 8.93 -15.90
C LEU A 40 4.02 10.43 -16.01
N HIS A 41 4.95 11.32 -15.65
CA HIS A 41 4.69 12.77 -15.61
C HIS A 41 5.10 13.53 -16.88
N THR A 42 5.83 12.91 -17.81
CA THR A 42 6.42 13.60 -18.97
C THR A 42 5.80 13.24 -20.33
N ASP A 43 4.93 12.22 -20.39
CA ASP A 43 4.51 11.63 -21.67
C ASP A 43 3.06 11.98 -22.11
N PHE A 44 2.27 12.66 -21.27
CA PHE A 44 0.84 12.88 -21.51
C PHE A 44 0.42 14.32 -21.28
N THR A 45 -0.38 14.86 -22.20
CA THR A 45 -1.06 16.14 -22.06
C THR A 45 -2.57 15.90 -21.99
N ILE A 46 -3.21 16.39 -20.93
CA ILE A 46 -4.66 16.36 -20.76
C ILE A 46 -5.14 17.81 -20.64
N VAL A 47 -5.99 18.23 -21.56
CA VAL A 47 -6.64 19.54 -21.51
C VAL A 47 -8.13 19.32 -21.34
N SER A 48 -8.72 19.95 -20.33
CA SER A 48 -10.16 19.91 -20.05
C SER A 48 -10.71 21.33 -20.06
N GLU A 49 -11.67 21.59 -20.94
CA GLU A 49 -12.25 22.91 -21.16
C GLU A 49 -13.77 22.84 -21.20
N LEU A 50 -14.43 23.85 -20.64
CA LEU A 50 -15.87 24.03 -20.81
C LEU A 50 -16.13 24.97 -21.98
N ARG A 51 -16.59 24.40 -23.10
CA ARG A 51 -16.98 25.13 -24.31
C ARG A 51 -18.47 25.49 -24.24
N ASN A 52 -18.99 26.13 -25.28
CA ASN A 52 -20.41 26.52 -25.35
C ASN A 52 -21.33 25.35 -25.74
N ASP A 53 -20.76 24.32 -26.37
CA ASP A 53 -21.42 23.10 -26.81
C ASP A 53 -21.36 21.98 -25.76
N GLY A 54 -20.39 22.01 -24.85
CA GLY A 54 -20.30 21.05 -23.75
C GLY A 54 -18.95 20.98 -23.06
N TYR A 55 -18.72 19.87 -22.37
CA TYR A 55 -17.45 19.55 -21.73
C TYR A 55 -16.51 18.88 -22.73
N TYR A 56 -15.40 19.54 -23.03
CA TYR A 56 -14.40 19.07 -23.98
C TYR A 56 -13.15 18.56 -23.25
N THR A 57 -12.72 17.35 -23.60
CA THR A 57 -11.47 16.76 -23.13
C THR A 57 -10.59 16.40 -24.33
N TYR A 58 -9.34 16.85 -24.28
CA TYR A 58 -8.30 16.50 -25.23
C TYR A 58 -7.19 15.74 -24.53
N PHE A 59 -6.88 14.54 -25.04
CA PHE A 59 -5.80 13.70 -24.56
C PHE A 59 -4.79 13.51 -25.67
N LYS A 60 -3.51 13.82 -25.40
CA LYS A 60 -2.40 13.57 -26.33
C LYS A 60 -1.30 12.78 -25.64
N ASN A 61 -0.96 11.63 -26.23
CA ASN A 61 0.25 10.90 -25.91
C ASN A 61 1.41 11.44 -26.76
N ILE A 62 2.37 12.09 -26.11
CA ILE A 62 3.49 12.79 -26.78
C ILE A 62 4.40 11.79 -27.51
N LYS A 63 4.52 10.55 -27.00
CA LYS A 63 5.39 9.52 -27.59
C LYS A 63 4.77 8.79 -28.76
N SER A 64 3.49 8.41 -28.67
CA SER A 64 2.82 7.68 -29.73
C SER A 64 2.14 8.59 -30.76
N GLY A 65 2.07 9.90 -30.49
CA GLY A 65 1.32 10.86 -31.29
C GLY A 65 -0.18 10.58 -31.34
N HIS A 66 -0.69 9.69 -30.47
CA HIS A 66 -2.11 9.38 -30.44
C HIS A 66 -2.86 10.49 -29.73
N GLU A 67 -3.86 11.02 -30.42
CA GLU A 67 -4.72 12.09 -29.96
C GLU A 67 -6.14 11.54 -29.83
N HIS A 68 -6.80 11.88 -28.74
CA HIS A 68 -8.18 11.52 -28.50
C HIS A 68 -8.93 12.76 -28.02
N GLU A 69 -9.95 13.14 -28.77
CA GLU A 69 -10.86 14.22 -28.41
C GLU A 69 -12.17 13.60 -27.92
N HIS A 70 -12.77 14.20 -26.92
CA HIS A 70 -14.05 13.76 -26.41
C HIS A 70 -14.86 14.97 -25.96
N LEU A 71 -16.05 15.11 -26.54
CA LEU A 71 -17.01 16.17 -26.21
C LEU A 71 -18.24 15.52 -25.58
N ILE A 72 -18.65 16.02 -24.42
CA ILE A 72 -19.91 15.67 -23.78
C ILE A 72 -20.84 16.88 -23.90
N PRO A 73 -21.84 16.83 -24.79
CA PRO A 73 -22.79 17.93 -24.95
C PRO A 73 -23.61 18.16 -23.68
N PHE A 74 -23.98 19.41 -23.39
CA PHE A 74 -24.83 19.72 -22.23
C PHE A 74 -26.17 18.97 -22.25
N GLN A 75 -26.72 18.73 -23.45
CA GLN A 75 -27.98 18.01 -23.65
C GLN A 75 -27.90 16.54 -23.19
N CYS A 76 -26.71 15.95 -23.23
CA CYS A 76 -26.47 14.57 -22.80
C CYS A 76 -26.15 14.48 -21.30
N MET A 77 -25.94 15.62 -20.62
CA MET A 77 -25.67 15.66 -19.18
C MET A 77 -26.97 15.52 -18.39
N GLN A 78 -27.08 14.46 -17.60
CA GLN A 78 -28.24 14.24 -16.74
C GLN A 78 -28.15 15.08 -15.48
N GLU A 79 -26.98 15.09 -14.84
CA GLU A 79 -26.70 15.89 -13.65
C GLU A 79 -25.19 16.03 -13.42
N VAL A 80 -24.84 17.06 -12.65
CA VAL A 80 -23.48 17.36 -12.21
C VAL A 80 -23.43 17.32 -10.70
N LEU A 81 -22.52 16.54 -10.13
CA LEU A 81 -22.25 16.50 -8.69
C LEU A 81 -20.89 17.12 -8.38
N ILE A 82 -20.89 18.08 -7.46
CA ILE A 82 -19.69 18.73 -6.95
C ILE A 82 -19.35 18.12 -5.59
N ALA A 83 -18.29 17.32 -5.57
CA ALA A 83 -17.79 16.67 -4.38
C ALA A 83 -16.48 17.30 -3.91
N ARG A 84 -16.06 16.97 -2.68
CA ARG A 84 -14.75 17.40 -2.17
C ARG A 84 -13.66 16.46 -2.63
N LYS A 85 -12.47 17.01 -2.87
CA LYS A 85 -11.24 16.25 -3.07
C LYS A 85 -10.12 16.91 -2.30
N THR A 86 -9.43 16.16 -1.47
CA THR A 86 -8.26 16.66 -0.76
C THR A 86 -6.98 16.37 -1.53
N GLN A 87 -6.13 17.39 -1.65
CA GLN A 87 -4.79 17.29 -2.22
C GLN A 87 -3.75 17.59 -1.15
N TYR A 88 -2.78 16.69 -0.97
CA TYR A 88 -1.65 16.94 -0.07
C TYR A 88 -0.66 17.89 -0.73
N VAL A 89 -0.27 18.93 -0.01
CA VAL A 89 0.73 19.91 -0.39
C VAL A 89 1.88 19.83 0.62
N SER A 90 3.06 19.48 0.11
CA SER A 90 4.29 19.51 0.91
C SER A 90 4.60 20.96 1.30
N SER A 91 5.01 21.17 2.55
CA SER A 91 5.36 22.48 3.09
C SER A 91 6.69 23.03 2.53
N GLY A 92 7.49 22.19 1.87
CA GLY A 92 8.80 22.53 1.31
C GLY A 92 9.88 22.84 2.35
N ARG A 93 9.57 22.86 3.66
CA ARG A 93 10.52 23.08 4.74
C ARG A 93 10.76 21.77 5.49
N SER A 94 12.01 21.48 5.81
CA SER A 94 12.46 20.19 6.37
C SER A 94 11.78 19.78 7.68
N ASN A 95 11.14 20.72 8.40
CA ASN A 95 10.62 20.49 9.74
C ASN A 95 9.16 20.92 9.95
N THR A 96 8.40 21.19 8.88
CA THR A 96 6.97 21.45 8.99
C THR A 96 6.18 20.37 8.25
N PRO A 97 5.22 19.69 8.92
CA PRO A 97 4.35 18.77 8.22
C PRO A 97 3.57 19.52 7.13
N GLY A 98 3.42 18.90 5.96
CA GLY A 98 2.57 19.44 4.89
C GLY A 98 1.11 19.57 5.31
N TYR A 99 0.30 20.18 4.45
CA TYR A 99 -1.12 20.41 4.68
C TYR A 99 -1.95 19.86 3.53
N TYR A 100 -3.23 19.68 3.76
CA TYR A 100 -4.20 19.31 2.74
C TYR A 100 -4.92 20.58 2.27
N VAL A 101 -5.10 20.72 0.97
CA VAL A 101 -5.99 21.72 0.39
C VAL A 101 -7.26 21.00 -0.03
N VAL A 102 -8.41 21.57 0.34
CA VAL A 102 -9.71 21.09 -0.13
C VAL A 102 -9.95 21.68 -1.51
N CYS A 103 -10.00 20.81 -2.50
CA CYS A 103 -10.36 21.12 -3.87
C CYS A 103 -11.76 20.56 -4.16
N SER A 104 -12.31 20.94 -5.32
CA SER A 104 -13.54 20.35 -5.82
C SER A 104 -13.25 19.26 -6.84
N GLN A 105 -14.08 18.22 -6.85
CA GLN A 105 -14.13 17.20 -7.88
C GLN A 105 -15.51 17.26 -8.52
N ILE A 106 -15.55 17.62 -9.79
CA ILE A 106 -16.77 17.64 -10.58
C ILE A 106 -16.97 16.25 -11.16
N ILE A 107 -18.17 15.73 -10.99
CA ILE A 107 -18.64 14.43 -11.46
C ILE A 107 -19.83 14.68 -12.36
N MET A 108 -19.68 14.42 -13.66
CA MET A 108 -20.74 14.60 -14.65
C MET A 108 -21.33 13.25 -14.98
N LYS A 109 -22.60 13.05 -14.65
CA LYS A 109 -23.38 11.89 -15.09
C LYS A 109 -23.98 12.23 -16.45
N TRP A 110 -23.63 11.49 -17.48
CA TRP A 110 -24.09 11.73 -18.83
C TRP A 110 -24.53 10.43 -19.51
N GLN A 111 -25.30 10.57 -20.58
CA GLN A 111 -25.79 9.44 -21.37
C GLN A 111 -25.15 9.46 -22.75
N ASP A 112 -24.61 8.32 -23.18
CA ASP A 112 -24.06 8.16 -24.52
C ASP A 112 -25.15 8.07 -25.59
N GLU A 113 -24.74 8.08 -26.86
CA GLU A 113 -25.64 7.96 -28.01
C GLU A 113 -26.44 6.64 -28.02
N HIS A 114 -25.97 5.61 -27.30
CA HIS A 114 -26.60 4.30 -27.18
C HIS A 114 -27.51 4.19 -25.95
N GLY A 115 -27.64 5.25 -25.16
CA GLY A 115 -28.45 5.28 -23.95
C GLY A 115 -27.75 4.75 -22.68
N ASN A 116 -26.46 4.42 -22.73
CA ASN A 116 -25.70 4.00 -21.55
C ASN A 116 -25.28 5.19 -20.72
N VAL A 117 -25.33 5.04 -19.39
CA VAL A 117 -24.87 6.06 -18.45
C VAL A 117 -23.38 5.89 -18.17
N ASP A 118 -22.62 6.99 -18.30
CA ASP A 118 -21.21 7.04 -17.92
C ASP A 118 -20.89 8.30 -17.10
N TYR A 119 -19.68 8.35 -16.55
CA TYR A 119 -19.24 9.38 -15.62
C TYR A 119 -17.92 10.02 -16.06
N ALA A 120 -17.95 11.33 -16.27
CA ALA A 120 -16.76 12.12 -16.51
C ALA A 120 -16.33 12.86 -15.23
N LEU A 121 -15.01 12.95 -15.03
CA LEU A 121 -14.41 13.43 -13.78
C LEU A 121 -13.29 14.42 -14.06
N PHE A 122 -13.34 15.58 -13.42
CA PHE A 122 -12.20 16.50 -13.37
C PHE A 122 -12.19 17.29 -12.06
N GLY A 123 -10.99 17.70 -11.63
CA GLY A 123 -10.79 18.42 -10.38
C GLY A 123 -10.54 19.90 -10.63
N LEU A 124 -11.15 20.77 -9.83
CA LEU A 124 -10.84 22.20 -9.82
C LEU A 124 -10.31 22.59 -8.44
N GLY A 125 -9.11 23.15 -8.44
CA GLY A 125 -8.47 23.68 -7.24
C GLY A 125 -8.98 25.07 -6.85
N SER A 126 -9.47 25.87 -7.82
CA SER A 126 -9.92 27.23 -7.54
C SER A 126 -11.44 27.36 -7.42
N ARG A 127 -11.88 28.11 -6.41
CA ARG A 127 -13.28 28.51 -6.22
C ARG A 127 -13.76 29.44 -7.33
N SER A 128 -12.90 30.35 -7.80
CA SER A 128 -13.23 31.28 -8.89
C SER A 128 -13.56 30.55 -10.18
N ASP A 129 -12.76 29.53 -10.53
CA ASP A 129 -13.01 28.70 -11.69
C ASP A 129 -14.25 27.83 -11.46
N LEU A 130 -14.38 27.22 -10.29
CA LEU A 130 -15.59 26.45 -9.93
C LEU A 130 -16.88 27.25 -10.13
N THR A 131 -16.90 28.52 -9.70
CA THR A 131 -18.05 29.43 -9.92
C THR A 131 -18.38 29.60 -11.41
N LYS A 132 -17.37 29.77 -12.27
CA LYS A 132 -17.58 29.88 -13.74
C LYS A 132 -18.20 28.60 -14.32
N TRP A 133 -17.73 27.44 -13.85
CA TRP A 133 -18.27 26.14 -14.28
C TRP A 133 -19.72 25.96 -13.83
N VAL A 134 -20.03 26.26 -12.58
CA VAL A 134 -21.39 26.18 -12.02
C VAL A 134 -22.35 27.08 -12.79
N HIS A 135 -21.97 28.32 -13.06
CA HIS A 135 -22.80 29.24 -13.84
C HIS A 135 -23.12 28.70 -15.23
N LYS A 136 -22.12 28.16 -15.94
CA LYS A 136 -22.35 27.55 -17.26
C LYS A 136 -23.29 26.35 -17.19
N PHE A 137 -23.19 25.49 -16.17
CA PHE A 137 -24.14 24.39 -16.01
C PHE A 137 -25.58 24.90 -15.80
N TRP A 138 -25.77 25.94 -14.99
CA TRP A 138 -27.08 26.56 -14.79
C TRP A 138 -27.63 27.24 -16.04
N GLU A 139 -26.80 27.94 -16.82
CA GLU A 139 -27.19 28.56 -18.10
C GLU A 139 -27.75 27.51 -19.08
N HIS A 140 -27.16 26.32 -19.09
CA HIS A 140 -27.60 25.20 -19.93
C HIS A 140 -28.63 24.29 -19.25
N HIS A 141 -29.23 24.73 -18.12
CA HIS A 141 -30.27 24.01 -17.39
C HIS A 141 -29.86 22.60 -16.91
N VAL A 142 -28.56 22.36 -16.70
CA VAL A 142 -28.06 21.10 -16.16
C VAL A 142 -28.23 21.12 -14.63
N PRO A 143 -28.89 20.12 -14.03
CA PRO A 143 -29.03 20.02 -12.58
C PRO A 143 -27.67 19.90 -11.90
N VAL A 144 -27.41 20.77 -10.91
CA VAL A 144 -26.17 20.76 -10.13
C VAL A 144 -26.47 20.40 -8.68
N TYR A 145 -25.78 19.37 -8.20
CA TYR A 145 -25.81 18.89 -6.82
C TYR A 145 -24.44 19.09 -6.18
N HIS A 146 -24.40 19.07 -4.85
CA HIS A 146 -23.17 19.01 -4.09
C HIS A 146 -23.22 17.90 -3.05
N THR A 147 -22.03 17.48 -2.62
CA THR A 147 -21.87 16.56 -1.49
C THR A 147 -20.66 16.98 -0.64
N PRO A 148 -20.78 16.96 0.70
CA PRO A 148 -19.67 17.25 1.60
C PRO A 148 -18.64 16.11 1.65
N GLN A 149 -18.90 14.99 0.98
CA GLN A 149 -18.08 13.78 1.03
C GLN A 149 -16.79 13.94 0.19
N ASN A 150 -15.68 13.39 0.70
CA ASN A 150 -14.39 13.44 0.03
C ASN A 150 -14.21 12.25 -0.93
N VAL A 151 -14.21 12.49 -2.23
CA VAL A 151 -14.14 11.45 -3.26
C VAL A 151 -12.75 11.29 -3.89
N SER A 152 -11.68 11.74 -3.21
CA SER A 152 -10.30 11.71 -3.72
C SER A 152 -9.83 10.37 -4.32
N GLU A 153 -10.34 9.23 -3.85
CA GLU A 153 -9.95 7.88 -4.32
C GLU A 153 -10.91 7.28 -5.36
N ALA A 154 -12.02 7.94 -5.68
CA ALA A 154 -13.03 7.39 -6.58
C ALA A 154 -12.68 7.66 -8.06
N SER A 155 -12.81 6.62 -8.89
CA SER A 155 -12.65 6.68 -10.35
C SER A 155 -14.01 6.59 -11.04
N ALA A 156 -14.08 6.87 -12.35
CA ALA A 156 -15.34 6.84 -13.12
C ALA A 156 -16.09 5.51 -12.94
N GLN A 157 -15.37 4.39 -13.02
CA GLN A 157 -15.91 3.05 -12.82
C GLN A 157 -16.52 2.81 -11.43
N ASN A 158 -16.05 3.52 -10.40
CA ASN A 158 -16.59 3.36 -9.05
C ASN A 158 -17.95 4.04 -8.90
N TYR A 159 -18.20 5.10 -9.69
CA TYR A 159 -19.49 5.80 -9.68
C TYR A 159 -20.59 4.98 -10.34
N ALA A 160 -20.28 4.19 -11.37
CA ALA A 160 -21.25 3.26 -11.97
C ALA A 160 -21.95 2.33 -10.96
N ALA A 161 -21.27 1.94 -9.88
CA ALA A 161 -21.85 1.09 -8.83
C ALA A 161 -22.24 1.83 -7.55
N GLY A 162 -21.63 3.00 -7.27
CA GLY A 162 -21.72 3.65 -5.96
C GLY A 162 -22.21 5.10 -5.98
N TYR A 163 -22.52 5.67 -7.14
CA TYR A 163 -22.90 7.08 -7.26
C TYR A 163 -24.15 7.43 -6.45
N ASP A 164 -25.09 6.49 -6.31
CA ASP A 164 -26.32 6.69 -5.56
C ASP A 164 -26.16 6.51 -4.04
N GLU A 165 -25.00 6.04 -3.58
CA GLU A 165 -24.65 6.03 -2.15
C GLU A 165 -24.15 7.40 -1.65
N LEU A 166 -23.95 8.37 -2.55
CA LEU A 166 -23.54 9.72 -2.20
C LEU A 166 -24.72 10.52 -1.66
N ASP A 167 -24.47 11.29 -0.60
CA ASP A 167 -25.46 12.22 -0.07
C ASP A 167 -25.47 13.48 -0.94
N LYS A 168 -26.47 13.59 -1.82
CA LYS A 168 -26.59 14.63 -2.85
C LYS A 168 -27.62 15.66 -2.43
N THR A 169 -27.21 16.92 -2.36
CA THR A 169 -28.11 18.05 -2.08
C THR A 169 -28.08 19.03 -3.26
N PRO A 170 -29.22 19.53 -3.74
CA PRO A 170 -29.25 20.54 -4.80
C PRO A 170 -28.39 21.74 -4.44
N LEU A 171 -27.59 22.21 -5.39
CA LEU A 171 -26.74 23.38 -5.18
C LEU A 171 -27.54 24.65 -5.48
N SER A 172 -28.00 25.33 -4.42
CA SER A 172 -28.75 26.60 -4.55
C SER A 172 -27.85 27.84 -4.50
N SER A 173 -26.68 27.78 -3.85
CA SER A 173 -25.72 28.88 -3.79
C SER A 173 -24.28 28.39 -3.68
N MET A 174 -23.33 29.24 -4.10
CA MET A 174 -21.89 28.96 -3.97
C MET A 174 -21.37 29.02 -2.52
N ASP A 175 -22.20 29.36 -1.54
CA ASP A 175 -21.81 29.39 -0.12
C ASP A 175 -21.71 27.98 0.47
N ALA A 176 -22.47 27.04 -0.08
CA ALA A 176 -22.38 25.61 0.25
C ALA A 176 -21.00 25.01 -0.07
N LEU A 177 -20.22 25.68 -0.93
CA LEU A 177 -18.89 25.30 -1.40
C LEU A 177 -17.81 26.25 -0.84
N SER A 178 -18.08 26.91 0.29
CA SER A 178 -17.16 27.86 0.93
C SER A 178 -15.87 27.23 1.44
N ASP A 179 -15.82 25.92 1.61
CA ASP A 179 -14.66 25.20 2.10
C ASP A 179 -13.65 24.81 1.01
N ILE A 180 -13.96 25.04 -0.27
CA ILE A 180 -13.01 24.89 -1.38
C ILE A 180 -11.88 25.93 -1.23
N GLU A 181 -10.65 25.57 -1.60
CA GLU A 181 -9.37 26.27 -1.37
C GLU A 181 -8.93 26.33 0.11
N THR A 182 -9.70 25.79 1.06
CA THR A 182 -9.31 25.85 2.47
C THR A 182 -8.14 24.91 2.77
N ARG A 183 -7.25 25.37 3.65
CA ARG A 183 -6.10 24.58 4.12
C ARG A 183 -6.49 23.84 5.40
N GLN A 184 -6.35 22.53 5.38
CA GLN A 184 -6.58 21.67 6.53
C GLN A 184 -5.29 20.94 6.91
N ARG A 185 -5.03 20.81 8.22
CA ARG A 185 -3.91 19.97 8.70
C ARG A 185 -4.21 18.48 8.54
N ARG A 186 -5.49 18.10 8.48
CA ARG A 186 -5.95 16.72 8.41
C ARG A 186 -6.67 16.47 7.11
N ASN A 187 -6.56 15.24 6.64
CA ASN A 187 -7.33 14.79 5.50
C ASN A 187 -8.79 14.55 5.91
N ILE A 188 -9.73 15.04 5.10
CA ILE A 188 -11.16 14.74 5.23
C ILE A 188 -11.36 13.23 5.01
N PRO A 189 -12.20 12.55 5.82
CA PRO A 189 -12.48 11.13 5.63
C PRO A 189 -12.92 10.81 4.20
N ILE A 190 -12.19 9.91 3.56
CA ILE A 190 -12.42 9.54 2.16
C ILE A 190 -13.67 8.66 2.08
N TRP A 191 -14.60 9.04 1.22
CA TRP A 191 -15.75 8.25 0.85
C TRP A 191 -15.32 7.06 0.00
N GLN A 192 -15.90 5.91 0.30
CA GLN A 192 -15.72 4.68 -0.44
C GLN A 192 -17.07 3.98 -0.50
N SER A 193 -17.54 3.69 -1.72
CA SER A 193 -18.75 2.91 -1.92
C SER A 193 -18.63 1.50 -1.31
N THR A 194 -19.76 0.84 -1.12
CA THR A 194 -19.80 -0.55 -0.66
C THR A 194 -18.97 -1.47 -1.56
N ASP A 195 -19.10 -1.33 -2.88
CA ASP A 195 -18.32 -2.10 -3.86
C ASP A 195 -16.83 -1.76 -3.82
N MET A 196 -16.45 -0.48 -3.66
CA MET A 196 -15.04 -0.10 -3.49
C MET A 196 -14.41 -0.77 -2.26
N LYS A 197 -15.12 -0.78 -1.13
CA LYS A 197 -14.67 -1.45 0.10
C LYS A 197 -14.50 -2.95 -0.13
N HIS A 198 -15.45 -3.57 -0.81
CA HIS A 198 -15.42 -5.00 -1.12
C HIS A 198 -14.28 -5.35 -2.09
N ARG A 199 -14.11 -4.64 -3.21
CA ARG A 199 -12.99 -4.83 -4.15
C ARG A 199 -11.64 -4.61 -3.48
N LYS A 200 -11.52 -3.60 -2.61
CA LYS A 200 -10.29 -3.35 -1.85
C LYS A 200 -9.98 -4.53 -0.92
N ALA A 201 -10.99 -5.02 -0.18
CA ALA A 201 -10.85 -6.20 0.67
C ALA A 201 -10.48 -7.46 -0.13
N GLN A 202 -11.11 -7.69 -1.29
CA GLN A 202 -10.81 -8.80 -2.18
C GLN A 202 -9.40 -8.71 -2.76
N ARG A 203 -8.96 -7.53 -3.22
CA ARG A 203 -7.58 -7.32 -3.70
C ARG A 203 -6.56 -7.57 -2.60
N HIS A 204 -6.84 -7.11 -1.38
CA HIS A 204 -5.99 -7.41 -0.22
C HIS A 204 -5.92 -8.92 0.04
N ALA A 205 -7.06 -9.63 0.06
CA ALA A 205 -7.10 -11.07 0.28
C ALA A 205 -6.42 -11.86 -0.85
N ALA A 206 -6.57 -11.43 -2.11
CA ALA A 206 -5.94 -12.03 -3.27
C ALA A 206 -4.41 -11.86 -3.24
N ASN A 207 -3.92 -10.64 -2.92
CA ASN A 207 -2.50 -10.38 -2.76
C ASN A 207 -1.91 -11.20 -1.60
N ASP A 208 -2.65 -11.33 -0.50
CA ASP A 208 -2.25 -12.16 0.64
C ASP A 208 -2.11 -13.62 0.23
N ARG A 209 -3.07 -14.15 -0.53
CA ARG A 209 -3.01 -15.52 -1.03
C ARG A 209 -1.89 -15.74 -2.04
N ARG A 210 -1.63 -14.78 -2.93
CA ARG A 210 -0.72 -14.93 -4.07
C ARG A 210 0.74 -14.67 -3.72
N ILE A 211 1.01 -13.76 -2.78
CA ILE A 211 2.38 -13.28 -2.51
C ILE A 211 2.79 -13.68 -1.09
N PHE A 212 2.01 -13.30 -0.10
CA PHE A 212 2.42 -13.39 1.30
C PHE A 212 2.36 -14.81 1.87
N ARG A 213 1.31 -15.58 1.54
CA ARG A 213 1.20 -17.00 1.93
C ARG A 213 2.30 -17.89 1.35
N PRO A 214 2.60 -17.88 0.03
CA PRO A 214 3.69 -18.69 -0.49
C PRO A 214 5.05 -18.22 0.02
N LEU A 215 5.24 -16.91 0.25
CA LEU A 215 6.46 -16.42 0.89
C LEU A 215 6.65 -17.00 2.30
N PHE A 216 5.60 -16.99 3.13
CA PHE A 216 5.63 -17.60 4.46
C PHE A 216 5.90 -19.10 4.40
N ALA A 217 5.25 -19.82 3.49
CA ALA A 217 5.50 -21.25 3.27
C ALA A 217 6.95 -21.51 2.82
N GLY A 218 7.51 -20.65 1.96
CA GLY A 218 8.91 -20.70 1.55
C GLY A 218 9.88 -20.49 2.72
N VAL A 219 9.57 -19.56 3.64
CA VAL A 219 10.35 -19.36 4.87
C VAL A 219 10.31 -20.63 5.73
N LEU A 220 9.12 -21.20 5.99
CA LEU A 220 9.02 -22.45 6.76
C LEU A 220 9.75 -23.62 6.09
N LEU A 221 9.68 -23.74 4.76
CA LEU A 221 10.41 -24.75 4.01
C LEU A 221 11.92 -24.55 4.13
N SER A 222 12.41 -23.30 4.04
CA SER A 222 13.83 -23.02 4.24
C SER A 222 14.31 -23.37 5.65
N LEU A 223 13.50 -23.10 6.68
CA LEU A 223 13.80 -23.47 8.06
C LEU A 223 13.85 -24.98 8.24
N PHE A 224 12.89 -25.70 7.67
CA PHE A 224 12.89 -27.16 7.63
C PHE A 224 14.17 -27.70 6.98
N LEU A 225 14.58 -27.15 5.83
CA LEU A 225 15.79 -27.59 5.13
C LEU A 225 17.08 -27.24 5.90
N ILE A 226 17.16 -26.06 6.52
CA ILE A 226 18.28 -25.68 7.38
C ILE A 226 18.38 -26.63 8.57
N ALA A 227 17.26 -26.91 9.23
CA ALA A 227 17.19 -27.83 10.35
C ALA A 227 17.57 -29.27 9.95
N MET A 228 17.17 -29.70 8.75
CA MET A 228 17.49 -31.03 8.24
C MET A 228 18.96 -31.17 7.82
N LEU A 229 19.49 -30.19 7.10
CA LEU A 229 20.76 -30.33 6.38
C LEU A 229 21.94 -29.67 7.09
N TRP A 230 21.72 -28.60 7.86
CA TRP A 230 22.80 -27.74 8.34
C TRP A 230 22.93 -27.75 9.86
N VAL A 231 21.81 -27.68 10.59
CA VAL A 231 21.80 -27.66 12.05
C VAL A 231 22.58 -28.83 12.69
N PRO A 232 22.52 -30.08 12.19
CA PRO A 232 23.31 -31.18 12.75
C PRO A 232 24.82 -30.96 12.74
N TYR A 233 25.32 -30.06 11.89
CA TYR A 233 26.73 -29.72 11.75
C TYR A 233 27.13 -28.44 12.49
N TRP A 234 26.18 -27.77 13.15
CA TRP A 234 26.48 -26.55 13.90
C TRP A 234 27.17 -26.90 15.22
N PRO A 235 28.14 -26.06 15.66
CA PRO A 235 28.76 -26.23 16.96
C PRO A 235 27.73 -25.96 18.06
N ILE A 236 27.79 -26.75 19.13
CA ILE A 236 27.00 -26.53 20.34
C ILE A 236 27.95 -26.35 21.51
N GLU A 237 27.72 -25.30 22.30
CA GLU A 237 28.43 -25.00 23.54
C GLU A 237 27.37 -24.79 24.62
N GLU A 238 27.47 -25.51 25.75
CA GLU A 238 26.56 -25.35 26.90
C GLU A 238 25.06 -25.39 26.53
N GLU A 239 24.65 -26.39 25.74
CA GLU A 239 23.25 -26.58 25.30
C GLU A 239 22.69 -25.47 24.40
N MET A 240 23.54 -24.53 23.94
CA MET A 240 23.16 -23.42 23.08
C MET A 240 24.04 -23.34 21.83
N PHE A 241 23.52 -22.72 20.78
CA PHE A 241 24.36 -22.34 19.65
C PHE A 241 25.20 -21.12 20.04
N PRO A 242 26.54 -21.17 19.92
CA PRO A 242 27.38 -20.04 20.27
C PRO A 242 27.16 -18.88 19.29
N ASP A 243 27.45 -17.65 19.72
CA ASP A 243 27.29 -16.44 18.88
C ASP A 243 28.09 -16.48 17.56
N ARG A 244 29.13 -17.31 17.51
CA ARG A 244 29.97 -17.52 16.32
C ARG A 244 29.38 -18.52 15.32
N SER A 245 28.31 -19.21 15.69
CA SER A 245 27.60 -20.14 14.82
C SER A 245 26.72 -19.39 13.79
N PRO A 246 26.20 -20.08 12.76
CA PRO A 246 25.24 -19.47 11.83
C PRO A 246 23.87 -19.16 12.45
N SER A 247 23.55 -19.71 13.62
CA SER A 247 22.22 -19.64 14.24
C SER A 247 21.70 -18.20 14.42
N PRO A 248 22.46 -17.25 14.99
CA PRO A 248 21.95 -15.90 15.23
C PRO A 248 21.55 -15.18 13.93
N VAL A 249 22.31 -15.40 12.85
CA VAL A 249 22.01 -14.85 11.52
C VAL A 249 20.73 -15.47 10.97
N VAL A 250 20.57 -16.79 11.08
CA VAL A 250 19.35 -17.48 10.65
C VAL A 250 18.14 -17.01 11.46
N CYS A 251 18.27 -16.84 12.78
CA CYS A 251 17.24 -16.28 13.65
C CYS A 251 16.83 -14.87 13.21
N MET A 252 17.79 -13.97 12.97
CA MET A 252 17.52 -12.60 12.51
C MET A 252 16.82 -12.57 11.15
N LEU A 253 17.29 -13.36 10.18
CA LEU A 253 16.67 -13.47 8.86
C LEU A 253 15.25 -14.06 8.95
N THR A 254 15.05 -15.02 9.84
CA THR A 254 13.74 -15.62 10.10
C THR A 254 12.77 -14.58 10.65
N VAL A 255 13.15 -13.87 11.71
CA VAL A 255 12.33 -12.80 12.30
C VAL A 255 11.95 -11.77 11.24
N LEU A 256 12.91 -11.29 10.45
CA LEU A 256 12.65 -10.31 9.39
C LEU A 256 11.70 -10.88 8.31
N SER A 257 11.94 -12.10 7.86
CA SER A 257 11.14 -12.74 6.81
C SER A 257 9.72 -13.04 7.27
N ILE A 258 9.53 -13.39 8.54
CA ILE A 258 8.20 -13.57 9.15
C ILE A 258 7.49 -12.23 9.26
N VAL A 259 8.15 -11.17 9.74
CA VAL A 259 7.56 -9.82 9.80
C VAL A 259 7.08 -9.37 8.42
N VAL A 260 7.88 -9.61 7.37
CA VAL A 260 7.54 -9.32 5.96
C VAL A 260 6.40 -10.18 5.43
N SER A 261 6.51 -11.51 5.53
CA SER A 261 5.55 -12.44 4.97
C SER A 261 4.20 -12.41 5.68
N ARG A 262 4.18 -12.20 6.99
CA ARG A 262 2.96 -12.13 7.81
C ARG A 262 2.42 -10.72 7.94
N THR A 263 3.14 -9.73 7.40
CA THR A 263 2.71 -8.33 7.31
C THR A 263 2.33 -7.75 8.68
N TYR A 264 3.22 -7.90 9.67
CA TYR A 264 2.96 -7.48 11.06
C TYR A 264 2.63 -5.98 11.20
N TRP A 265 3.11 -5.17 10.27
CA TRP A 265 2.72 -3.77 10.17
C TRP A 265 1.26 -3.58 9.75
N ARG A 266 0.43 -4.60 9.48
CA ARG A 266 -0.97 -4.35 9.11
C ARG A 266 -1.86 -4.18 10.34
N ARG A 267 -2.71 -3.17 10.29
CA ARG A 267 -3.60 -2.78 11.40
C ARG A 267 -4.54 -3.91 11.86
N GLY A 268 -5.01 -4.74 10.93
CA GLY A 268 -6.00 -5.80 11.18
C GLY A 268 -5.47 -7.11 11.75
N GLN A 269 -4.17 -7.23 12.03
CA GLN A 269 -3.61 -8.49 12.54
C GLN A 269 -4.06 -8.78 13.98
N LYS A 270 -4.41 -10.05 14.25
CA LYS A 270 -4.83 -10.52 15.57
C LYS A 270 -3.65 -10.61 16.53
N TRP A 271 -3.87 -10.38 17.82
CA TRP A 271 -2.81 -10.25 18.83
C TRP A 271 -2.02 -11.54 19.06
N TYR A 272 -2.63 -12.71 18.84
CA TYR A 272 -2.02 -14.02 19.07
C TYR A 272 -1.16 -14.51 17.88
N ILE A 273 -1.09 -13.75 16.79
CA ILE A 273 -0.36 -14.15 15.58
C ILE A 273 1.12 -14.44 15.83
N PRO A 274 1.87 -13.63 16.61
CA PRO A 274 3.25 -13.94 16.94
C PRO A 274 3.43 -15.30 17.62
N LEU A 275 2.52 -15.69 18.51
CA LEU A 275 2.57 -16.99 19.18
C LEU A 275 2.34 -18.15 18.21
N VAL A 276 1.37 -17.99 17.29
CA VAL A 276 1.10 -18.98 16.24
C VAL A 276 2.28 -19.10 15.28
N ASP A 277 2.92 -17.99 14.93
CA ASP A 277 4.06 -17.99 14.01
C ASP A 277 5.30 -18.63 14.67
N THR A 278 5.53 -18.40 15.97
CA THR A 278 6.55 -19.14 16.75
C THR A 278 6.28 -20.64 16.75
N LEU A 279 5.01 -21.06 16.91
CA LEU A 279 4.65 -22.48 16.85
C LEU A 279 4.94 -23.09 15.46
N PHE A 280 4.69 -22.35 14.38
CA PHE A 280 5.03 -22.81 13.02
C PHE A 280 6.54 -22.93 12.81
N ILE A 281 7.32 -21.96 13.29
CA ILE A 281 8.79 -22.01 13.25
C ILE A 281 9.28 -23.26 14.01
N LEU A 282 8.77 -23.47 15.22
CA LEU A 282 9.11 -24.62 16.05
C LEU A 282 8.80 -25.94 15.33
N THR A 283 7.60 -26.04 14.74
CA THR A 283 7.16 -27.22 14.00
C THR A 283 8.07 -27.49 12.79
N ALA A 284 8.45 -26.45 12.04
CA ALA A 284 9.33 -26.60 10.89
C ALA A 284 10.74 -27.09 11.29
N TYR A 285 11.30 -26.52 12.35
CA TYR A 285 12.60 -26.93 12.89
C TYR A 285 12.60 -28.37 13.39
N PHE A 286 11.61 -28.75 14.20
CA PHE A 286 11.51 -30.12 14.71
C PHE A 286 11.24 -31.15 13.61
N ALA A 287 10.40 -30.81 12.63
CA ALA A 287 10.21 -31.69 11.47
C ALA A 287 11.52 -31.90 10.71
N GLY A 288 12.32 -30.84 10.52
CA GLY A 288 13.62 -30.93 9.86
C GLY A 288 14.62 -31.79 10.64
N LEU A 289 14.75 -31.54 11.94
CA LEU A 289 15.65 -32.32 12.82
C LEU A 289 15.24 -33.80 12.91
N LEU A 290 13.95 -34.10 13.04
CA LEU A 290 13.45 -35.49 13.04
C LEU A 290 13.78 -36.19 11.72
N THR A 291 13.69 -35.47 10.60
CA THR A 291 14.06 -36.01 9.29
C THR A 291 15.57 -36.25 9.19
N ALA A 292 16.40 -35.35 9.74
CA ALA A 292 17.85 -35.55 9.84
C ALA A 292 18.21 -36.77 10.71
N GLY A 293 17.44 -37.00 11.78
CA GLY A 293 17.59 -38.14 12.70
C GLY A 293 17.45 -39.52 12.04
N LEU A 294 16.88 -39.61 10.84
CA LEU A 294 16.83 -40.85 10.07
C LEU A 294 18.19 -41.26 9.50
N GLY A 295 19.11 -40.31 9.30
CA GLY A 295 20.43 -40.55 8.73
C GLY A 295 21.60 -40.20 9.64
N LEU A 296 21.38 -39.40 10.69
CA LEU A 296 22.41 -38.93 11.61
C LEU A 296 21.98 -39.16 13.09
N PRO A 297 22.92 -39.48 14.00
CA PRO A 297 22.63 -39.59 15.42
C PRO A 297 22.45 -38.18 16.03
N ILE A 298 21.23 -37.64 15.99
CA ILE A 298 20.89 -36.36 16.61
C ILE A 298 20.73 -36.55 18.13
N THR A 299 21.58 -35.88 18.91
CA THR A 299 21.49 -35.89 20.38
C THR A 299 20.41 -34.93 20.89
N SER A 300 19.93 -35.14 22.11
CA SER A 300 18.92 -34.26 22.76
C SER A 300 19.35 -32.81 22.85
N ILE A 301 20.67 -32.56 22.93
CA ILE A 301 21.28 -31.24 23.03
C ILE A 301 20.91 -30.35 21.82
N TYR A 302 20.79 -30.92 20.61
CA TYR A 302 20.35 -30.14 19.42
C TYR A 302 18.89 -29.69 19.53
N ILE A 303 18.04 -30.48 20.18
CA ILE A 303 16.62 -30.15 20.37
C ILE A 303 16.49 -28.98 21.35
N GLU A 304 17.27 -29.00 22.43
CA GLU A 304 17.32 -27.94 23.43
C GLU A 304 17.85 -26.63 22.85
N ALA A 305 18.97 -26.68 22.11
CA ALA A 305 19.55 -25.51 21.46
C ALA A 305 18.57 -24.86 20.47
N VAL A 306 17.90 -25.67 19.62
CA VAL A 306 16.88 -25.18 18.69
C VAL A 306 15.67 -24.60 19.42
N LEU A 307 15.23 -25.22 20.51
CA LEU A 307 14.11 -24.71 21.30
C LEU A 307 14.42 -23.30 21.84
N ILE A 308 15.62 -23.10 22.38
CA ILE A 308 16.08 -21.80 22.91
C ILE A 308 16.09 -20.74 21.79
N ASP A 309 16.63 -21.06 20.62
CA ASP A 309 16.68 -20.16 19.47
C ASP A 309 15.30 -19.77 18.94
N VAL A 310 14.40 -20.74 18.84
CA VAL A 310 13.03 -20.51 18.37
C VAL A 310 12.24 -19.68 19.37
N LEU A 311 12.39 -19.95 20.67
CA LEU A 311 11.75 -19.14 21.73
C LEU A 311 12.31 -17.71 21.74
N THR A 312 13.62 -17.54 21.55
CA THR A 312 14.28 -16.24 21.43
C THR A 312 13.73 -15.47 20.23
N SER A 313 13.66 -16.11 19.06
CA SER A 313 13.03 -15.54 17.86
C SER A 313 11.57 -15.17 18.08
N GLY A 314 10.81 -16.03 18.78
CA GLY A 314 9.42 -15.79 19.14
C GLY A 314 9.24 -14.57 20.05
N PHE A 315 10.13 -14.39 21.02
CA PHE A 315 10.15 -13.22 21.89
C PHE A 315 10.36 -11.92 21.09
N PHE A 316 11.33 -11.91 20.17
CA PHE A 316 11.55 -10.76 19.27
C PHE A 316 10.35 -10.49 18.37
N LEU A 317 9.70 -11.53 17.83
CA LEU A 317 8.48 -11.37 17.04
C LEU A 317 7.35 -10.71 17.84
N ILE A 318 7.17 -11.07 19.11
CA ILE A 318 6.20 -10.45 20.01
C ILE A 318 6.53 -8.97 20.23
N ILE A 319 7.79 -8.64 20.54
CA ILE A 319 8.22 -7.25 20.74
C ILE A 319 7.97 -6.41 19.48
N ILE A 320 8.42 -6.88 18.31
CA ILE A 320 8.24 -6.17 17.04
C ILE A 320 6.76 -5.94 16.75
N PHE A 321 5.93 -6.96 16.98
CA PHE A 321 4.48 -6.85 16.81
C PHE A 321 3.87 -5.79 17.74
N LEU A 322 4.28 -5.78 19.02
CA LEU A 322 3.83 -4.77 19.99
C LEU A 322 4.26 -3.36 19.59
N VAL A 323 5.50 -3.17 19.12
CA VAL A 323 5.99 -1.88 18.62
C VAL A 323 5.11 -1.38 17.47
N PHE A 324 4.80 -2.22 16.47
CA PHE A 324 3.89 -1.82 15.40
C PHE A 324 2.48 -1.48 15.92
N LYS A 325 1.95 -2.24 16.88
CA LYS A 325 0.64 -1.95 17.49
C LYS A 325 0.63 -0.64 18.27
N LEU A 326 1.70 -0.33 18.98
CA LEU A 326 1.86 0.94 19.71
C LEU A 326 1.93 2.13 18.77
N ILE A 327 2.69 2.01 17.66
CA ILE A 327 2.73 3.05 16.61
C ILE A 327 1.31 3.32 16.07
N TYR A 328 0.54 2.27 15.78
CA TYR A 328 -0.85 2.42 15.33
C TYR A 328 -1.79 2.99 16.38
N PHE A 329 -1.58 2.64 17.65
CA PHE A 329 -2.40 3.15 18.74
C PHE A 329 -2.15 4.64 18.95
N ARG A 330 -0.87 5.08 18.90
CA ARG A 330 -0.50 6.50 18.93
C ARG A 330 -1.16 7.26 17.78
N ASP A 331 -1.06 6.76 16.55
CA ASP A 331 -1.71 7.37 15.38
C ASP A 331 -3.24 7.47 15.54
N ARG A 332 -3.86 6.55 16.29
CA ARG A 332 -5.31 6.59 16.58
C ARG A 332 -5.64 7.64 17.64
N LEU A 333 -4.85 7.75 18.70
CA LEU A 333 -5.06 8.74 19.75
C LEU A 333 -4.88 10.15 19.23
N GLU A 334 -3.85 10.38 18.41
CA GLU A 334 -3.65 11.67 17.75
C GLU A 334 -4.85 12.06 16.88
N LYS A 335 -5.50 11.09 16.22
CA LYS A 335 -6.72 11.34 15.43
C LYS A 335 -7.98 11.61 16.26
N ARG A 336 -8.00 11.29 17.57
CA ARG A 336 -9.16 11.46 18.46
C ARG A 336 -9.07 12.67 19.40
N SER A 337 -7.87 13.14 19.73
CA SER A 337 -7.66 14.24 20.70
C SER A 337 -7.69 15.65 20.11
N LYS A 338 -7.97 15.80 18.82
CA LYS A 338 -8.25 17.07 18.13
C LYS A 338 -9.27 16.80 17.03
#